data_AF-A0A5J4QD25-F1
#
_entry.id   AF-A0A5J4QD25-F1
#
_cell.length_a   1.000
_cell.length_b   1.000
_cell.length_c   1.000
_cell.angle_alpha   90.00
_cell.angle_beta   90.00
_cell.angle_gamma   90.00
#
_symmetry.space_group_name_H-M   'P 1'
#
loop_
_entity.id
_entity.type
_entity.pdbx_description
1 polymer ?
#
loop_
_entity_poly.entity_id
_entity_poly.type
_entity_poly.pdbx_seq_one_letter_code
_entity_poly.pdbx_strand_id
1 'polypeptide(L)'
;NMNNTVGFADVKGMMKEGIIVGLGTDGMWQDMITETKQGYTGHKLESRDTQAISPELGQMLWANNSRIAEKIFGFEIGKIKEGAAGDVIILDYYPPTELTEGL
;
A
#
# COMPACT_ATOMS: atom_id res chain seq x y z
N ASN A 1 11.55 -6.97 4.67
CA ASN A 1 12.44 -7.00 3.50
C ASN A 1 12.87 -8.44 3.25
N MET A 2 12.28 -9.11 2.26
CA MET A 2 12.58 -10.52 1.96
C MET A 2 13.97 -10.69 1.33
N ASN A 3 14.47 -9.71 0.58
CA ASN A 3 15.83 -9.73 0.02
C ASN A 3 16.90 -9.88 1.11
N ASN A 4 16.67 -9.30 2.28
CA ASN A 4 17.60 -9.37 3.41
C ASN A 4 17.29 -10.52 4.38
N THR A 5 16.27 -11.35 4.11
CA THR A 5 15.84 -12.47 4.97
C THR A 5 15.58 -12.03 6.43
N VAL A 6 15.09 -10.81 6.65
CA VAL A 6 14.80 -10.29 7.99
C VAL A 6 13.43 -10.71 8.55
N GLY A 7 12.70 -11.54 7.81
CA GLY A 7 11.35 -11.99 8.17
C GLY A 7 10.25 -10.97 7.84
N PHE A 8 9.09 -11.17 8.47
CA PHE A 8 7.87 -10.38 8.28
C PHE A 8 7.54 -9.57 9.53
N ALA A 9 7.12 -8.32 9.34
CA ALA A 9 6.69 -7.46 10.43
C ALA A 9 5.30 -7.85 10.94
N ASP A 10 5.05 -7.72 12.25
CA ASP A 10 3.70 -7.87 12.82
C ASP A 10 2.86 -6.60 12.59
N VAL A 11 2.45 -6.40 11.33
CA VAL A 11 1.67 -5.23 10.90
C VAL A 11 0.37 -5.11 11.68
N LYS A 12 -0.36 -6.22 11.87
CA LYS A 12 -1.64 -6.23 12.59
C LYS A 12 -1.44 -5.85 14.05
N GLY A 13 -0.43 -6.40 14.72
CA GLY A 13 -0.09 -6.03 16.10
C GLY A 13 0.27 -4.57 16.22
N MET A 14 1.16 -4.05 15.36
CA MET A 14 1.55 -2.63 15.38
C MET A 14 0.35 -1.70 15.19
N MET A 15 -0.52 -1.99 14.22
CA MET A 15 -1.72 -1.18 13.98
C MET A 15 -2.73 -1.25 15.14
N LYS A 16 -2.87 -2.43 15.78
CA LYS A 16 -3.71 -2.60 16.96
C LYS A 16 -3.25 -1.74 18.14
N GLU A 17 -1.94 -1.56 18.29
CA GLU A 17 -1.33 -0.66 19.29
C GLU A 17 -1.34 0.81 18.87
N GLY A 18 -2.01 1.17 17.76
CA GLY A 18 -2.15 2.55 17.29
C GLY A 18 -0.93 3.10 16.57
N ILE A 19 0.04 2.26 16.21
CA ILE A 19 1.22 2.67 15.44
C ILE A 19 0.81 2.90 13.98
N ILE A 20 1.20 4.06 13.42
CA ILE A 20 1.02 4.34 12.00
C ILE A 20 2.09 3.58 11.22
N VAL A 21 1.68 2.57 10.46
CA VAL A 21 2.56 1.75 9.63
C VAL A 21 2.41 2.16 8.16
N GLY A 22 3.51 2.49 7.49
CA GLY A 22 3.57 2.77 6.05
C GLY A 22 4.10 1.60 5.23
N LEU A 23 4.04 1.73 3.91
CA LEU A 23 4.64 0.78 2.96
C LEU A 23 5.70 1.50 2.11
N GLY A 24 6.84 0.85 1.88
CA GLY A 24 7.92 1.39 1.07
C GLY A 24 8.82 0.28 0.51
N THR A 25 9.57 0.60 -0.54
CA THR A 25 10.38 -0.37 -1.30
C THR A 25 11.78 -0.61 -0.73
N ASP A 26 12.16 0.13 0.31
CA ASP A 26 13.51 0.07 0.91
C ASP A 26 14.65 0.32 -0.10
N GLY A 27 14.35 1.06 -1.18
CA GLY A 27 15.28 1.33 -2.27
C GLY A 27 15.62 0.13 -3.16
N MET A 28 14.95 -1.02 -2.99
CA MET A 28 15.19 -2.23 -3.78
C MET A 28 14.74 -2.04 -5.24
N TRP A 29 13.53 -1.50 -5.42
CA TRP A 29 12.95 -1.13 -6.72
C TRP A 29 12.11 0.14 -6.57
N GLN A 30 11.59 0.68 -7.68
CA GLN A 30 10.74 1.89 -7.70
C GLN A 30 9.27 1.57 -8.03
N ASP A 31 8.79 0.38 -7.64
CA ASP A 31 7.43 -0.10 -7.96
C ASP A 31 6.63 -0.47 -6.70
N MET A 32 5.80 0.46 -6.25
CA MET A 32 4.89 0.26 -5.11
C MET A 32 3.76 -0.74 -5.38
N ILE A 33 3.37 -0.94 -6.65
CA ILE A 33 2.33 -1.91 -7.02
C ILE A 33 2.88 -3.32 -6.80
N THR A 34 4.10 -3.58 -7.28
CA THR A 34 4.78 -4.86 -7.05
C THR A 34 5.08 -5.08 -5.57
N GLU A 35 5.53 -4.05 -4.84
CA GLU A 35 5.74 -4.13 -3.38
C GLU A 35 4.44 -4.52 -2.65
N THR A 36 3.31 -3.94 -3.07
CA THR A 36 1.99 -4.29 -2.51
C THR A 36 1.63 -5.74 -2.80
N LYS A 37 1.85 -6.24 -4.02
CA LYS A 37 1.59 -7.65 -4.36
C LYS A 37 2.44 -8.60 -3.51
N GLN A 38 3.73 -8.28 -3.31
CA GLN A 38 4.64 -9.07 -2.49
C GLN A 38 4.24 -9.08 -1.02
N GLY A 39 3.88 -7.92 -0.46
CA GLY A 39 3.33 -7.83 0.89
C GLY A 39 2.09 -8.71 1.03
N TYR A 40 1.12 -8.58 0.12
CA TYR A 40 -0.13 -9.32 0.14
C TYR A 40 0.06 -10.84 0.16
N THR A 41 0.85 -11.40 -0.76
CA THR A 41 1.05 -12.86 -0.84
C THR A 41 2.02 -13.36 0.22
N GLY A 42 3.09 -12.60 0.50
CA GLY A 42 4.12 -12.98 1.45
C GLY A 42 3.59 -13.12 2.89
N HIS A 43 2.83 -12.13 3.37
CA HIS A 43 2.27 -12.22 4.72
C HIS A 43 1.24 -13.34 4.87
N LYS A 44 0.46 -13.66 3.83
CA LYS A 44 -0.48 -14.79 3.84
C LYS A 44 0.25 -16.13 3.90
N LEU A 45 1.34 -16.26 3.15
CA LEU A 45 2.18 -17.44 3.16
C LEU A 45 2.81 -17.65 4.53
N GLU A 46 3.42 -16.60 5.08
CA GLU A 46 4.09 -16.64 6.37
C GLU A 46 3.12 -16.99 7.51
N SER A 47 1.96 -16.32 7.57
CA SER A 47 0.98 -16.55 8.63
C SER A 47 0.13 -17.81 8.44
N ARG A 48 0.21 -18.44 7.25
CA ARG A 48 -0.72 -19.50 6.81
C ARG A 48 -2.19 -19.11 6.94
N ASP A 49 -2.49 -17.83 6.75
CA ASP A 49 -3.83 -17.25 6.85
C ASP A 49 -4.17 -16.49 5.56
N THR A 50 -5.21 -16.96 4.86
CA THR A 50 -5.69 -16.34 3.62
C THR A 50 -6.33 -14.97 3.85
N GLN A 51 -6.62 -14.59 5.10
CA GLN A 51 -7.15 -13.28 5.49
C GLN A 51 -6.07 -12.36 6.08
N ALA A 52 -4.80 -12.75 6.01
CA ALA A 52 -3.72 -11.89 6.47
C ALA A 52 -3.69 -10.57 5.68
N ILE A 53 -3.59 -9.48 6.43
CA ILE A 53 -3.27 -8.11 6.06
C ILE A 53 -3.98 -7.52 4.82
N SER A 54 -5.17 -8.00 4.47
CA SER A 54 -5.84 -7.57 3.24
C SER A 54 -6.31 -6.09 3.30
N PRO A 55 -7.12 -5.66 4.28
CA PRO A 55 -7.46 -4.24 4.44
C PRO A 55 -6.27 -3.40 4.95
N GLU A 56 -5.41 -3.98 5.80
CA GLU A 56 -4.28 -3.27 6.41
C GLU A 56 -3.27 -2.81 5.36
N LEU A 57 -3.01 -3.60 4.32
CA LEU A 57 -2.06 -3.24 3.29
C LEU A 57 -2.52 -2.03 2.47
N GLY A 58 -3.82 -1.95 2.15
CA GLY A 58 -4.40 -0.75 1.52
C GLY A 58 -4.34 0.48 2.43
N GLN A 59 -4.60 0.29 3.73
CA GLN A 59 -4.47 1.35 4.73
C GLN A 59 -3.02 1.86 4.84
N MET A 60 -2.03 0.96 4.81
CA MET A 60 -0.61 1.31 4.81
C MET A 60 -0.23 2.13 3.57
N LEU A 61 -0.55 1.60 2.38
CA LEU A 61 -0.15 2.17 1.10
C LEU A 61 -0.75 3.56 0.85
N TRP A 62 -2.05 3.72 1.10
CA TRP A 62 -2.77 4.95 0.70
C TRP A 62 -2.87 5.93 1.86
N ALA A 63 -3.56 5.55 2.92
CA ALA A 63 -3.93 6.48 3.98
C ALA A 63 -2.79 6.76 4.95
N ASN A 64 -2.00 5.75 5.34
CA ASN A 64 -0.90 5.94 6.28
C ASN A 64 0.31 6.61 5.63
N ASN A 65 0.70 6.20 4.41
CA ASN A 65 1.76 6.90 3.68
C ASN A 65 1.41 8.38 3.43
N SER A 66 0.16 8.70 3.08
CA SER A 66 -0.32 10.09 3.02
C SER A 66 -0.08 10.81 4.36
N ARG A 67 -0.56 10.26 5.49
CA ARG A 67 -0.35 10.86 6.82
C ARG A 67 1.13 11.00 7.20
N ILE A 68 1.97 10.04 6.83
CA ILE A 68 3.41 10.09 7.07
C ILE A 68 4.03 11.23 6.25
N ALA A 69 3.68 11.33 4.96
CA ALA A 69 4.15 12.39 4.08
C ALA A 69 3.71 13.78 4.55
N GLU A 70 2.45 13.94 4.96
CA GLU A 70 1.94 15.21 5.51
C GLU A 70 2.75 15.68 6.73
N LYS A 71 3.12 14.75 7.62
CA LYS A 71 3.96 15.06 8.79
C LYS A 71 5.38 15.48 8.41
N ILE A 72 5.92 14.95 7.31
CA ILE A 72 7.29 15.23 6.85
C ILE A 72 7.34 16.54 6.07
N PHE A 73 6.40 16.76 5.16
CA PHE A 73 6.42 17.88 4.21
C PHE A 73 5.60 19.09 4.66
N GLY A 74 4.67 18.93 5.60
CA GLY A 74 3.93 20.04 6.20
C GLY A 74 2.73 20.56 5.39
N PHE A 75 2.27 19.83 4.39
CA PHE A 75 1.06 20.14 3.61
C PHE A 75 0.25 18.88 3.29
N GLU A 76 -1.03 19.03 2.93
CA GLU A 76 -1.92 17.90 2.61
C GLU A 76 -1.47 17.17 1.32
N ILE A 77 -1.32 15.84 1.36
CA ILE A 77 -0.79 15.01 0.25
C ILE A 77 -1.65 13.76 0.08
N GLY A 78 -1.78 13.25 -1.16
CA GLY A 78 -2.46 11.98 -1.45
C GLY A 78 -3.98 12.06 -1.37
N LYS A 79 -4.55 13.25 -1.58
CA LYS A 79 -6.00 13.53 -1.54
C LYS A 79 -6.40 14.30 -2.78
N ILE A 80 -7.51 13.91 -3.40
CA ILE A 80 -8.14 14.68 -4.48
C ILE A 80 -9.06 15.72 -3.83
N LYS A 81 -8.50 16.87 -3.48
CA LYS A 81 -9.18 17.95 -2.74
C LYS A 81 -8.50 19.29 -3.03
N GLU A 82 -9.28 20.37 -3.10
CA GLU A 82 -8.74 21.74 -3.18
C GLU A 82 -7.79 22.04 -2.00
N GLY A 83 -6.65 22.67 -2.29
CA GLY A 83 -5.62 23.02 -1.32
C GLY A 83 -4.63 21.91 -0.98
N ALA A 84 -4.86 20.66 -1.42
CA ALA A 84 -3.88 19.58 -1.32
C ALA A 84 -2.85 19.64 -2.46
N ALA A 85 -1.74 18.91 -2.30
CA ALA A 85 -0.75 18.73 -3.36
C ALA A 85 -1.38 18.11 -4.62
N GLY A 86 -0.98 18.60 -5.80
CA GLY A 86 -1.49 18.17 -7.10
C GLY A 86 -0.90 16.86 -7.62
N ASP A 87 -0.67 15.88 -6.74
CA ASP A 87 -0.05 14.61 -7.09
C ASP A 87 -1.10 13.62 -7.59
N VAL A 88 -1.07 13.32 -8.89
CA VAL A 88 -2.04 12.43 -9.54
C VAL A 88 -1.33 11.38 -10.38
N ILE A 89 -1.83 10.15 -10.32
CA ILE A 89 -1.49 9.08 -11.25
C ILE A 89 -2.71 8.75 -12.10
N ILE A 90 -2.50 8.55 -13.40
CA ILE A 90 -3.51 8.04 -14.32
C ILE A 90 -3.04 6.67 -14.78
N LEU A 91 -3.89 5.67 -14.66
CA LEU A 91 -3.58 4.29 -15.01
C LEU A 91 -4.51 3.83 -16.11
N ASP A 92 -3.96 3.28 -17.18
CA ASP A 92 -4.74 2.60 -18.20
C ASP A 92 -5.41 1.37 -17.58
N TYR A 93 -6.73 1.27 -17.75
CA TYR A 93 -7.48 0.10 -17.33
C TYR A 93 -7.62 -0.87 -18.51
N TYR A 94 -6.88 -1.97 -18.45
CA TYR A 94 -7.03 -3.09 -19.37
C TYR A 94 -7.94 -4.14 -18.71
N PRO A 95 -9.22 -4.24 -19.14
CA PRO A 95 -10.15 -5.13 -18.46
C PRO A 95 -9.74 -6.59 -18.71
N PRO A 96 -9.73 -7.46 -17.68
CA PRO A 96 -9.38 -8.87 -17.86
C PRO A 96 -10.44 -9.64 -18.68
N THR A 97 -11.65 -9.08 -18.78
CA THR A 97 -12.73 -9.53 -19.63
C THR A 97 -13.11 -8.37 -20.54
N GLU A 98 -13.16 -8.58 -21.86
CA GLU A 98 -13.53 -7.53 -22.81
C GLU A 98 -14.87 -6.88 -22.42
N LEU A 99 -14.88 -5.55 -22.32
CA LEU A 99 -16.08 -4.78 -22.05
C LEU A 99 -16.76 -4.49 -23.38
N THR A 100 -17.86 -5.19 -23.66
CA THR A 100 -18.75 -4.86 -24.77
C THR A 100 -19.84 -3.90 -24.30
N GLU A 101 -20.37 -3.05 -25.19
CA GLU A 101 -21.64 -2.37 -24.90
C GLU A 101 -22.70 -3.46 -24.61
N GLY A 102 -23.35 -3.40 -23.44
CA GLY A 102 -24.42 -4.34 -23.10
C GLY A 102 -25.60 -4.21 -24.07
N LEU A 103 -26.29 -5.32 -24.33
CA LEU A 103 -27.53 -5.37 -25.14
C LEU A 103 -28.64 -4.46 -24.60
#